data_AF-A0A7Z9FYZ7-F1
#
_entry.id   AF-A0A7Z9FYZ7-F1
#
_cell.length_a   1.000
_cell.length_b   1.000
_cell.length_c   1.000
_cell.angle_alpha   90.00
_cell.angle_beta   90.00
_cell.angle_gamma   90.00
#
_symmetry.space_group_name_H-M   'P 1'
#
loop_
_entity.id
_entity.type
_entity.pdbx_description
1 polymer ?
#
loop_
_entity_poly.entity_id
_entity_poly.type
_entity_poly.pdbx_seq_one_letter_code
_entity_poly.pdbx_strand_id
1 'polypeptide(L)'
;MKLAEALILRADCQKRIQQLETRLINNAMVQDGETPAENPSQLRSELEDISEQLLLLIKRINKTNSLSQVDEGLTFSDALANRDIFHLRHGIYRNLAQAATVTQTRHSKSEVKFNST
;
A
#
# COMPACT_ATOMS: atom_id res chain seq x y z
N MET A 1 14.28 -7.43 -16.12
CA MET A 1 13.04 -7.01 -15.44
C MET A 1 13.10 -5.51 -15.22
N LYS A 2 12.05 -4.78 -15.62
CA LYS A 2 11.89 -3.34 -15.37
C LYS A 2 11.46 -3.09 -13.93
N LEU A 3 11.65 -1.87 -13.40
CA LEU A 3 11.20 -1.52 -12.05
C LEU A 3 9.69 -1.71 -11.86
N ALA A 4 8.89 -1.37 -12.88
CA ALA A 4 7.44 -1.55 -12.83
C ALA A 4 7.03 -3.04 -12.68
N GLU A 5 7.68 -3.93 -13.42
CA GLU A 5 7.46 -5.39 -13.29
C GLU A 5 7.85 -5.88 -11.88
N ALA A 6 8.96 -5.36 -11.34
CA ALA A 6 9.40 -5.69 -9.98
C ALA A 6 8.38 -5.28 -8.91
N LEU A 7 7.75 -4.11 -9.08
CA LEU A 7 6.73 -3.61 -8.17
C LEU A 7 5.46 -4.47 -8.21
N ILE A 8 5.05 -4.92 -9.41
CA ILE A 8 3.92 -5.85 -9.58
C ILE A 8 4.22 -7.17 -8.88
N LEU A 9 5.38 -7.78 -9.16
CA LEU A 9 5.77 -9.05 -8.54
C LEU A 9 5.88 -8.93 -7.01
N ARG A 10 6.36 -7.80 -6.48
CA ARG A 10 6.36 -7.55 -5.04
C ARG A 10 4.95 -7.62 -4.45
N ALA A 11 3.99 -6.96 -5.08
CA ALA A 11 2.59 -6.97 -4.64
C ALA A 11 1.99 -8.38 -4.71
N ASP A 12 2.27 -9.12 -5.78
CA ASP A 12 1.81 -10.50 -5.94
C ASP A 12 2.40 -11.44 -4.88
N CYS A 13 3.71 -11.33 -4.59
CA CYS A 13 4.35 -12.08 -3.51
C CYS A 13 3.71 -11.79 -2.15
N GLN A 14 3.46 -10.51 -1.82
CA GLN A 14 2.80 -10.13 -0.56
C GLN A 14 1.38 -10.72 -0.48
N LYS A 15 0.61 -10.67 -1.57
CA LYS A 15 -0.72 -11.26 -1.63
C LYS A 15 -0.68 -12.77 -1.45
N ARG A 16 0.27 -13.47 -2.09
CA ARG A 16 0.42 -14.92 -1.95
C ARG A 16 0.82 -15.34 -0.53
N ILE A 17 1.68 -14.55 0.13
CA ILE A 17 2.01 -14.75 1.55
C ILE A 17 0.75 -14.64 2.43
N GLN A 18 -0.10 -13.63 2.23
CA GLN A 18 -1.36 -13.49 2.98
C GLN A 18 -2.33 -14.68 2.75
N GLN A 19 -2.35 -15.22 1.53
CA GLN A 19 -3.13 -16.41 1.21
C GLN A 19 -2.57 -17.67 1.91
N LEU A 20 -1.24 -17.81 1.93
CA LEU A 20 -0.56 -18.91 2.62
C LEU A 20 -0.73 -18.83 4.14
N GLU A 21 -0.72 -17.63 4.72
CA GLU A 21 -1.04 -17.41 6.14
C GLU A 21 -2.42 -17.99 6.48
N THR A 22 -3.43 -17.61 5.70
CA THR A 22 -4.80 -18.13 5.87
C THR A 22 -4.84 -19.67 5.76
N ARG A 23 -4.19 -20.24 4.73
CA ARG A 23 -4.15 -21.70 4.50
C ARG A 23 -3.41 -22.43 5.62
N LEU A 24 -2.30 -21.91 6.11
CA LEU A 24 -1.53 -22.48 7.21
C LEU A 24 -2.34 -22.50 8.51
N ILE A 25 -3.01 -21.40 8.84
CA ILE A 25 -3.86 -21.30 10.03
C ILE A 25 -5.00 -22.32 9.96
N ASN A 26 -5.65 -22.43 8.79
CA ASN A 26 -6.77 -23.37 8.61
C ASN A 26 -6.34 -24.83 8.69
N ASN A 27 -5.09 -25.15 8.36
CA ASN A 27 -4.52 -26.50 8.42
C ASN A 27 -3.66 -26.74 9.68
N ALA A 28 -3.69 -25.81 10.66
CA ALA A 28 -2.88 -25.91 11.87
C ALA A 28 -3.44 -26.94 12.88
N MET A 29 -4.76 -27.20 12.84
CA MET A 29 -5.45 -28.13 13.73
C MET A 29 -6.44 -28.96 12.92
N VAL A 30 -6.54 -30.25 13.25
CA VAL A 30 -7.52 -31.19 12.68
C VAL A 30 -8.12 -32.02 13.81
N GLN A 31 -9.30 -32.60 13.58
CA GLN A 31 -9.92 -33.50 14.54
C GLN A 31 -9.18 -34.83 14.61
N ASP A 32 -9.32 -35.55 15.72
CA ASP A 32 -8.71 -36.86 15.89
C ASP A 32 -9.17 -37.83 14.80
N GLY A 33 -8.20 -38.39 14.07
CA GLY A 33 -8.45 -39.30 12.95
C GLY A 33 -8.63 -38.64 11.59
N GLU A 34 -8.66 -37.31 11.51
CA GLU A 34 -8.67 -36.57 10.25
C GLU A 34 -7.27 -36.18 9.79
N THR A 35 -7.11 -35.94 8.49
CA THR A 35 -5.87 -35.40 7.92
C THR A 35 -6.10 -33.95 7.48
N PRO A 36 -5.09 -33.08 7.60
CA PRO A 36 -5.18 -31.72 7.07
C PRO A 36 -5.56 -31.73 5.59
N ALA A 37 -6.41 -30.80 5.17
CA ALA A 37 -6.80 -30.66 3.76
C ALA A 37 -5.58 -30.38 2.86
N GLU A 38 -4.54 -29.76 3.43
CA GLU A 38 -3.28 -29.47 2.78
C GLU A 38 -2.11 -29.78 3.70
N ASN A 39 -0.97 -30.21 3.15
CA ASN A 39 0.20 -30.56 3.93
C ASN A 39 0.86 -29.30 4.55
N PRO A 40 0.85 -29.13 5.89
CA PRO A 40 1.38 -27.91 6.51
C PRO A 40 2.89 -27.71 6.30
N SER A 41 3.66 -28.78 6.19
CA SER A 41 5.10 -28.70 5.92
C SER A 41 5.40 -28.18 4.51
N GLN A 42 4.59 -28.58 3.53
CA GLN A 42 4.70 -28.06 2.15
C GLN A 42 4.31 -26.59 2.09
N LEU A 43 3.20 -26.21 2.74
CA LEU A 43 2.77 -24.81 2.83
C LEU A 43 3.80 -23.92 3.50
N ARG A 44 4.48 -24.43 4.54
CA ARG A 44 5.58 -23.72 5.20
C ARG A 44 6.78 -23.55 4.28
N SER A 45 7.18 -24.58 3.55
CA SER A 45 8.26 -24.47 2.56
C SER A 45 7.93 -23.44 1.48
N GLU A 46 6.70 -23.45 0.97
CA GLU A 46 6.24 -22.48 -0.03
C GLU A 46 6.29 -21.04 0.52
N LEU A 47 5.93 -20.85 1.80
CA LEU A 47 6.01 -19.55 2.47
C LEU A 47 7.45 -19.05 2.57
N GLU A 48 8.41 -19.90 2.95
CA GLU A 48 9.83 -19.54 3.02
C GLU A 48 10.35 -19.12 1.65
N ASP A 49 10.09 -19.91 0.60
CA ASP A 49 10.54 -19.63 -0.77
C ASP A 49 10.02 -18.27 -1.28
N ILE A 50 8.74 -17.98 -1.06
CA ILE A 50 8.14 -16.70 -1.50
C ILE A 50 8.65 -15.55 -0.65
N SER A 51 8.91 -15.78 0.63
CA SER A 51 9.46 -14.76 1.53
C SER A 51 10.88 -14.35 1.12
N GLU A 52 11.72 -15.31 0.71
CA GLU A 52 13.05 -15.03 0.16
C GLU A 52 12.97 -14.24 -1.15
N GLN A 53 12.05 -14.61 -2.04
CA GLN A 53 11.81 -13.88 -3.29
C GLN A 53 11.36 -12.44 -3.02
N LEU A 54 10.44 -12.24 -2.09
CA LEU A 54 9.96 -10.92 -1.68
C LEU A 54 11.10 -10.08 -1.11
N LEU A 55 11.95 -10.66 -0.24
CA LEU A 55 13.12 -9.98 0.32
C LEU A 55 14.07 -9.50 -0.78
N LEU A 56 14.36 -10.37 -1.76
CA LEU A 56 15.22 -10.02 -2.89
C LEU A 56 14.63 -8.88 -3.72
N LEU A 57 13.34 -8.94 -4.03
CA LEU A 57 12.63 -7.89 -4.76
C LEU A 57 12.71 -6.55 -4.01
N ILE A 58 12.40 -6.53 -2.71
CA ILE A 58 12.47 -5.31 -1.89
C ILE A 58 13.88 -4.71 -1.92
N LYS A 59 14.91 -5.52 -1.69
CA LYS A 59 16.31 -5.04 -1.72
C LYS A 59 16.67 -4.42 -3.08
N ARG A 60 16.28 -5.06 -4.18
CA ARG A 60 16.56 -4.58 -5.54
C ARG A 60 15.79 -3.31 -5.89
N ILE A 61 14.52 -3.24 -5.50
CA ILE A 61 13.66 -2.05 -5.70
C ILE A 61 14.24 -0.87 -4.93
N ASN A 62 14.54 -1.05 -3.64
CA ASN A 62 15.08 0.02 -2.80
C ASN A 62 16.41 0.55 -3.35
N LYS A 63 17.32 -0.36 -3.73
CA LYS A 63 18.60 0.01 -4.34
C LYS A 63 18.42 0.76 -5.67
N THR A 64 17.45 0.36 -6.48
CA THR A 64 17.16 1.04 -7.76
C THR A 64 16.59 2.44 -7.49
N ASN A 65 15.63 2.56 -6.57
CA ASN A 65 15.03 3.85 -6.24
C ASN A 65 16.04 4.85 -5.67
N SER A 66 17.01 4.38 -4.88
CA SER A 66 18.02 5.26 -4.28
C SER A 66 19.14 5.68 -5.23
N LEU A 67 19.38 4.91 -6.31
CA LEU A 67 20.51 5.16 -7.22
C LEU A 67 20.09 5.74 -8.57
N SER A 68 18.88 5.46 -9.02
CA SER A 68 18.38 5.97 -10.29
C SER A 68 17.91 7.42 -10.14
N GLN A 69 18.39 8.28 -11.02
CA GLN A 69 18.01 9.69 -11.08
C GLN A 69 16.81 9.87 -12.02
N VAL A 70 15.86 10.70 -11.59
CA VAL A 70 14.71 11.15 -12.37
C VAL A 70 15.05 12.46 -13.09
N ASP A 71 15.85 13.30 -12.43
CA ASP A 71 16.37 14.57 -12.93
C ASP A 71 17.73 14.85 -12.25
N GLU A 72 18.45 15.90 -12.67
CA GLU A 72 19.74 16.26 -12.08
C GLU A 72 19.65 16.41 -10.55
N GLY A 73 20.37 15.53 -9.84
CA GLY A 73 20.40 15.52 -8.37
C GLY A 73 19.14 15.01 -7.68
N LEU A 74 18.11 14.58 -8.42
CA LEU A 74 16.86 14.06 -7.87
C LEU A 74 16.75 12.55 -8.08
N THR A 75 16.86 11.76 -7.02
CA THR A 75 16.67 10.31 -7.11
C THR A 75 15.19 9.94 -7.18
N PHE A 76 14.89 8.72 -7.60
CA PHE A 76 13.53 8.18 -7.51
C PHE A 76 13.00 8.18 -6.08
N SER A 77 13.85 7.88 -5.09
CA SER A 77 13.48 7.97 -3.67
C SER A 77 13.07 9.39 -3.28
N ASP A 78 13.82 10.41 -3.71
CA ASP A 78 13.50 11.81 -3.42
C ASP A 78 12.21 12.25 -4.12
N ALA A 79 12.04 11.84 -5.37
CA ALA A 79 10.83 12.12 -6.15
C ALA A 79 9.57 11.51 -5.48
N LEU A 80 9.68 10.30 -4.93
CA LEU A 80 8.59 9.66 -4.19
C LEU A 80 8.23 10.43 -2.92
N ALA A 81 9.23 10.86 -2.14
CA ALA A 81 9.00 11.68 -0.94
C ALA A 81 8.30 13.01 -1.29
N ASN A 82 8.76 13.68 -2.34
CA ASN A 82 8.15 14.92 -2.83
C ASN A 82 6.69 14.70 -3.27
N ARG A 83 6.43 13.62 -4.02
CA ARG A 83 5.08 13.24 -4.45
C ARG A 83 4.15 13.05 -3.25
N ASP A 84 4.61 12.37 -2.20
CA ASP A 84 3.77 12.09 -1.02
C ASP A 84 3.40 13.39 -0.29
N ILE A 85 4.32 14.34 -0.15
CA ILE A 85 4.05 15.67 0.40
C ILE A 85 3.09 16.48 -0.49
N PHE A 86 3.26 16.44 -1.81
CA PHE A 86 2.34 17.11 -2.72
C PHE A 86 0.93 16.52 -2.63
N HIS A 87 0.81 15.20 -2.53
CA HIS A 87 -0.49 14.55 -2.40
C HIS A 87 -1.20 14.94 -1.10
N LEU A 88 -0.46 14.99 0.02
CA LEU A 88 -0.95 15.46 1.31
C LEU A 88 -1.45 16.91 1.23
N ARG A 89 -0.60 17.83 0.73
CA ARG A 89 -0.95 19.25 0.59
C ARG A 89 -2.16 19.46 -0.29
N HIS A 90 -2.21 18.78 -1.44
CA HIS A 90 -3.35 18.84 -2.33
C HIS A 90 -4.63 18.35 -1.65
N GLY A 91 -4.56 17.28 -0.85
CA GLY A 91 -5.68 16.82 -0.04
C GLY A 91 -6.20 17.87 0.95
N ILE A 92 -5.29 18.52 1.67
CA ILE A 92 -5.63 19.58 2.62
C ILE A 92 -6.29 20.77 1.92
N TYR A 93 -5.69 21.28 0.84
CA TYR A 93 -6.26 22.42 0.11
C TYR A 93 -7.62 22.09 -0.50
N ARG A 94 -7.82 20.87 -0.99
CA ARG A 94 -9.12 20.41 -1.49
C ARG A 94 -10.18 20.42 -0.38
N ASN A 95 -9.84 19.90 0.79
CA ASN A 95 -10.75 19.85 1.93
C ASN A 95 -11.05 21.26 2.46
N LEU A 96 -10.04 22.13 2.50
CA LEU A 96 -10.19 23.54 2.85
C LEU A 96 -11.16 24.23 1.89
N ALA A 97 -10.95 24.09 0.58
CA ALA A 97 -11.82 24.69 -0.44
C ALA A 97 -13.28 24.17 -0.32
N GLN A 98 -13.44 22.87 -0.05
CA GLN A 98 -14.76 22.28 0.18
C GLN A 98 -15.45 22.85 1.42
N ALA A 99 -14.71 23.04 2.52
CA ALA A 99 -15.23 23.62 3.76
C ALA A 99 -15.53 25.13 3.63
N ALA A 100 -14.70 25.84 2.86
CA ALA A 100 -14.88 27.24 2.51
C ALA A 100 -16.06 27.49 1.57
N THR A 101 -16.58 26.44 0.91
CA THR A 101 -17.76 26.56 0.05
C THR A 101 -19.00 26.69 0.93
N VAL A 102 -19.50 27.92 1.09
CA VAL A 102 -20.74 28.21 1.81
C VAL A 102 -21.94 27.65 1.04
N THR A 103 -22.42 26.47 1.43
CA THR A 103 -23.57 25.79 0.82
C THR A 103 -24.89 26.01 1.58
N GLN A 104 -24.87 26.68 2.74
CA GLN A 104 -26.10 27.00 3.47
C GLN A 104 -26.91 28.06 2.73
N THR A 105 -28.02 27.65 2.13
CA THR A 105 -29.07 28.54 1.64
C THR A 105 -29.86 29.09 2.81
N ARG A 106 -29.89 30.42 2.96
CA ARG A 106 -30.70 31.10 3.97
C ARG A 106 -32.13 31.28 3.47
N HIS A 107 -33.11 30.96 4.32
CA HIS A 107 -34.54 31.17 4.02
C HIS A 107 -35.10 32.44 4.69
N SER A 108 -34.41 32.97 5.71
CA SER A 108 -34.80 34.20 6.41
C SER A 108 -33.62 35.13 6.70
N LYS A 109 -33.89 36.43 6.75
CA LYS A 109 -32.91 37.48 7.09
C LYS A 109 -32.43 37.43 8.55
N SER A 110 -33.14 36.71 9.43
CA SER A 110 -32.78 36.52 10.84
C SER A 110 -31.76 35.40 11.09
N GLU A 111 -31.46 34.55 10.12
CA GLU A 111 -30.50 33.44 10.28
C GLU A 111 -29.05 33.95 10.35
N VAL A 112 -28.10 33.18 10.88
CA VAL A 112 -26.69 33.61 10.93
C VAL A 112 -26.05 33.43 9.54
N LYS A 113 -25.30 34.44 9.07
CA LYS A 113 -24.57 34.37 7.80
C LYS A 113 -23.17 33.80 8.04
N PHE A 114 -22.85 32.71 7.35
CA PHE A 114 -21.48 32.20 7.27
C PHE A 114 -20.78 32.80 6.05
N ASN A 115 -19.55 33.28 6.24
CA ASN A 115 -18.67 33.72 5.16
C ASN A 115 -17.43 32.84 5.22
N SER A 116 -16.89 32.45 4.06
CA SER A 116 -15.52 31.94 4.01
C SER A 116 -14.58 33.04 4.45
N THR A 117 -13.63 32.70 5.31
CA THR A 117 -12.41 33.48 5.55
C THR A 117 -11.42 33.24 4.43
#